data_AF-A0A942H4W3-F1
#
_entry.id   AF-A0A942H4W3-F1
#
_cell.length_a   1.000
_cell.length_b   1.000
_cell.length_c   1.000
_cell.angle_alpha   90.00
_cell.angle_beta   90.00
_cell.angle_gamma   90.00
#
_symmetry.space_group_name_H-M   'P 1'
#
loop_
_entity.id
_entity.type
_entity.pdbx_description
1 polymer ?
#
loop_
_entity_poly.entity_id
_entity_poly.type
_entity_poly.pdbx_seq_one_letter_code
_entity_poly.pdbx_strand_id
1 'polypeptide(L)'
;MNSEEFAPELPETTATISDAYPELEKLKAANEALREEGKEWLLTTLENISDELNRTLAPTTEPPTTPVLQIGSQDWQFEVEKNVMVGERLGIRYRGQTLVIEVGWPRTPEHGIVPDLGLARARVSFSQNVMIDPILLDELTLRRSPNGEGVVWLVLVDRTLREQVTDEKLRGYVYRTTTE
;
A
#
# COMPACT_ATOMS: atom_id res chain seq x y z
N MET A 1 -21.33 -11.19 62.88
CA MET A 1 -20.19 -12.01 62.45
C MET A 1 -20.40 -12.29 60.97
N ASN A 2 -19.74 -11.50 60.12
CA ASN A 2 -19.81 -11.64 58.66
C ASN A 2 -18.90 -12.79 58.25
N SER A 3 -19.46 -13.76 57.51
CA SER A 3 -18.71 -14.82 56.87
C SER A 3 -18.36 -14.35 55.46
N GLU A 4 -17.13 -13.88 55.27
CA GLU A 4 -16.61 -13.54 53.95
C GLU A 4 -16.44 -14.82 53.12
N GLU A 5 -17.13 -14.83 51.99
CA GLU A 5 -17.12 -15.82 50.94
C GLU A 5 -15.78 -15.72 50.19
N PHE A 6 -14.85 -16.64 50.44
CA PHE A 6 -13.62 -16.76 49.69
C PHE A 6 -13.92 -17.32 48.29
N ALA A 7 -14.08 -16.43 47.30
CA ALA A 7 -14.03 -16.80 45.90
C ALA A 7 -12.58 -17.18 45.53
N PRO A 8 -12.33 -18.33 44.88
CA PRO A 8 -10.99 -18.65 44.39
C PRO A 8 -10.67 -17.76 43.19
N GLU A 9 -9.61 -16.96 43.30
CA GLU A 9 -8.99 -16.25 42.17
C GLU A 9 -8.58 -17.29 41.11
N LEU A 10 -9.18 -17.20 39.92
CA LEU A 10 -8.74 -17.95 38.75
C LEU A 10 -7.39 -17.37 38.31
N PRO A 11 -6.34 -18.18 38.09
CA PRO A 11 -5.06 -17.66 37.63
C PRO A 11 -5.22 -17.05 36.23
N GLU A 12 -4.91 -15.77 36.11
CA GLU A 12 -4.79 -15.05 34.84
C GLU A 12 -3.76 -15.77 33.95
N THR A 13 -4.25 -16.65 33.08
CA THR A 13 -3.42 -17.34 32.10
C THR A 13 -3.55 -16.64 30.76
N THR A 14 -3.13 -15.38 30.66
CA THR A 14 -2.75 -14.80 29.36
C THR A 14 -1.34 -15.26 29.04
N ALA A 15 -1.16 -16.58 28.87
CA ALA A 15 -0.08 -17.05 28.02
C ALA A 15 -0.44 -16.53 26.63
N THR A 16 0.31 -15.54 26.15
CA THR A 16 0.13 -14.97 24.83
C THR A 16 0.15 -16.11 23.82
N ILE A 17 -0.85 -16.22 22.94
CA ILE A 17 -0.92 -17.28 21.90
C ILE A 17 0.41 -17.39 21.11
N SER A 18 1.17 -16.29 21.03
CA SER A 18 2.54 -16.20 20.53
C SER A 18 3.51 -17.21 21.17
N ASP A 19 3.47 -17.40 22.49
CA ASP A 19 4.39 -18.27 23.23
C ASP A 19 4.07 -19.75 23.01
N ALA A 20 2.83 -20.06 22.64
CA ALA A 20 2.37 -21.41 22.35
C ALA A 20 2.70 -21.87 20.90
N TYR A 21 2.96 -20.94 19.97
CA TYR A 21 3.13 -21.25 18.55
C TYR A 21 4.20 -20.36 17.86
N PRO A 22 5.50 -20.58 18.14
CA PRO A 22 6.59 -19.78 17.58
C PRO A 22 6.65 -19.81 16.04
N GLU A 23 6.18 -20.89 15.41
CA GLU A 23 6.10 -20.99 13.95
C GLU A 23 5.07 -20.01 13.35
N LEU A 24 4.01 -19.66 14.08
CA LEU A 24 3.03 -18.67 13.61
C LEU A 24 3.63 -17.26 13.61
N GLU A 25 4.43 -16.91 14.61
CA GLU A 25 5.12 -15.62 14.65
C GLU A 25 6.16 -15.50 13.53
N LYS A 26 6.89 -16.58 13.23
CA LYS A 26 7.79 -16.63 12.06
C LYS A 26 7.03 -16.39 10.76
N LEU A 27 5.86 -17.02 10.58
CA LEU A 27 5.03 -16.83 9.39
C LEU A 27 4.47 -15.40 9.29
N LYS A 28 4.04 -14.81 10.40
CA LYS A 28 3.60 -13.40 10.44
C LYS A 28 4.74 -12.46 10.06
N ALA A 29 5.91 -12.62 10.67
CA ALA A 29 7.09 -11.82 10.37
C ALA A 29 7.53 -11.98 8.91
N ALA A 30 7.51 -13.20 8.37
CA ALA A 30 7.83 -13.46 6.96
C ALA A 30 6.82 -12.79 6.01
N ASN A 31 5.52 -12.87 6.30
CA ASN A 31 4.50 -12.19 5.50
C ASN A 31 4.65 -10.67 5.59
N GLU A 32 4.97 -10.15 6.77
CA GLU A 32 5.18 -8.72 6.97
C GLU A 32 6.37 -8.19 6.17
N ALA A 33 7.49 -8.91 6.19
CA ALA A 33 8.66 -8.57 5.38
C ALA A 33 8.31 -8.50 3.88
N LEU A 34 7.53 -9.46 3.37
CA LEU A 34 7.09 -9.46 1.98
C LEU A 34 6.15 -8.29 1.64
N ARG A 35 5.32 -7.84 2.59
CA ARG A 35 4.45 -6.67 2.38
C ARG A 35 5.25 -5.39 2.31
N GLU A 36 6.22 -5.23 3.21
CA GLU A 36 7.13 -4.09 3.21
C GLU A 36 7.98 -4.08 1.93
N GLU A 37 8.53 -5.23 1.50
CA GLU A 37 9.24 -5.38 0.22
C GLU A 37 8.37 -4.93 -0.97
N GLY A 38 7.12 -5.41 -1.05
CA GLY A 38 6.21 -5.04 -2.12
C GLY A 38 5.82 -3.55 -2.10
N LYS A 39 5.62 -2.98 -0.91
CA LYS A 39 5.34 -1.55 -0.73
C LYS A 39 6.53 -0.70 -1.16
N GLU A 40 7.72 -1.02 -0.67
CA GLU A 40 8.96 -0.33 -1.00
C GLU A 40 9.22 -0.34 -2.51
N TRP A 41 9.13 -1.51 -3.15
CA TRP A 41 9.26 -1.61 -4.60
C TRP A 41 8.31 -0.67 -5.34
N LEU A 42 7.02 -0.66 -4.97
CA LEU A 42 6.00 0.15 -5.65
C LEU A 42 6.28 1.66 -5.50
N LEU A 43 6.52 2.11 -4.28
CA LEU A 43 6.71 3.53 -3.98
C LEU A 43 8.03 4.06 -4.53
N THR A 44 9.14 3.36 -4.30
CA THR A 44 10.46 3.76 -4.84
C THR A 44 10.47 3.75 -6.36
N THR A 45 9.75 2.82 -7.02
CA THR A 45 9.65 2.84 -8.49
C THR A 45 8.92 4.08 -8.99
N LEU A 46 7.82 4.47 -8.34
CA LEU A 46 7.07 5.69 -8.67
C LEU A 46 7.87 6.97 -8.43
N GLU A 47 8.65 7.03 -7.34
CA GLU A 47 9.57 8.12 -7.05
C GLU A 47 10.66 8.23 -8.12
N ASN A 48 11.31 7.11 -8.46
CA ASN A 48 12.34 7.06 -9.51
C ASN A 48 11.81 7.53 -10.87
N ILE A 49 10.62 7.08 -11.27
CA ILE A 49 9.94 7.53 -12.50
C ILE A 49 9.68 9.04 -12.45
N SER A 50 9.22 9.55 -11.31
CA SER A 50 8.93 10.97 -11.14
C SER A 50 10.19 11.83 -11.19
N ASP A 51 11.30 11.35 -10.64
CA ASP A 51 12.61 12.00 -10.72
C ASP A 51 13.17 12.03 -12.15
N GLU A 52 13.00 10.94 -12.90
CA GLU A 52 13.32 10.90 -14.32
C GLU A 52 12.50 11.92 -15.12
N LEU A 53 11.21 12.04 -14.82
CA LEU A 53 10.33 13.02 -15.46
C LEU A 53 10.70 14.45 -15.09
N ASN A 54 11.02 14.70 -13.82
CA ASN A 54 11.52 16.00 -13.36
C ASN A 54 12.77 16.43 -14.14
N ARG A 55 13.72 15.51 -14.38
CA ARG A 55 14.91 15.79 -15.21
C ARG A 55 14.56 16.11 -16.66
N THR A 56 13.52 15.49 -17.20
CA THR A 56 13.08 15.68 -18.59
C THR A 56 12.27 16.97 -18.77
N LEU A 57 11.47 17.34 -17.77
CA LEU A 57 10.58 18.51 -17.80
C LEU A 57 11.23 19.78 -17.26
N ALA A 58 12.38 19.68 -16.60
CA ALA A 58 13.13 20.82 -16.11
C ALA A 58 13.45 21.79 -17.27
N PRO A 59 13.15 23.10 -17.13
CA PRO A 59 13.53 24.08 -18.13
C PRO A 59 15.06 24.09 -18.31
N THR A 60 15.52 24.18 -19.56
CA THR A 60 16.94 24.09 -19.94
C THR A 60 17.77 25.30 -19.48
N THR A 61 17.12 26.32 -18.93
CA THR A 61 17.73 27.55 -18.42
C THR A 61 17.69 27.58 -16.91
N GLU A 62 18.88 27.46 -16.32
CA GLU A 62 19.19 27.49 -14.88
C GLU A 62 18.68 26.28 -14.08
N PRO A 63 19.43 25.82 -13.05
CA PRO A 63 18.97 24.71 -12.22
C PRO A 63 17.64 25.10 -11.59
N PRO A 64 16.55 24.35 -11.85
CA PRO A 64 15.26 24.67 -11.27
C PRO A 64 15.39 24.57 -9.75
N THR A 65 15.11 25.66 -9.04
CA THR A 65 15.08 25.74 -7.57
C THR A 65 13.90 24.97 -6.97
N THR A 66 13.00 24.43 -7.80
CA THR A 66 11.84 23.65 -7.37
C THR A 66 11.55 22.55 -8.40
N PRO A 67 11.35 21.28 -7.98
CA PRO A 67 10.96 20.21 -8.90
C PRO A 67 9.61 20.53 -9.54
N VAL A 68 9.44 20.06 -10.78
CA VAL A 68 8.26 20.33 -11.60
C VAL A 68 7.07 19.48 -11.14
N LEU A 69 7.31 18.20 -10.84
CA LEU A 69 6.40 17.32 -10.14
C LEU A 69 6.59 17.50 -8.63
N GLN A 70 5.49 17.68 -7.92
CA GLN A 70 5.45 17.71 -6.47
C GLN A 70 5.06 16.31 -5.98
N ILE A 71 5.94 15.68 -5.21
CA ILE A 71 5.74 14.35 -4.65
C ILE A 71 5.58 14.49 -3.14
N GLY A 72 4.61 13.79 -2.55
CA GLY A 72 4.45 13.74 -1.10
C GLY A 72 3.84 12.42 -0.66
N SER A 73 4.36 11.87 0.43
CA SER A 73 3.84 10.68 1.07
C SER A 73 3.35 10.97 2.50
N GLN A 74 2.46 10.12 2.99
CA GLN A 74 1.97 10.16 4.37
C GLN A 74 1.38 8.82 4.78
N ASP A 75 1.37 8.56 6.09
CA ASP A 75 0.58 7.48 6.67
C ASP A 75 -0.89 7.67 6.27
N TRP A 76 -1.52 6.55 5.91
CA TRP A 76 -2.87 6.57 5.37
C TRP A 76 -3.65 5.29 5.68
N GLN A 77 -4.96 5.45 5.70
CA GLN A 77 -5.93 4.37 5.86
C GLN A 77 -7.01 4.52 4.79
N PHE A 78 -7.34 3.42 4.13
CA PHE A 78 -8.37 3.39 3.08
C PHE A 78 -9.16 2.08 3.14
N GLU A 79 -10.38 2.09 2.61
CA GLU A 79 -11.26 0.93 2.65
C GLU A 79 -11.30 0.21 1.30
N VAL A 80 -11.12 -1.11 1.33
CA VAL A 80 -11.34 -2.00 0.18
C VAL A 80 -12.47 -2.95 0.52
N GLU A 81 -13.59 -2.79 -0.19
CA GLU A 81 -14.87 -3.44 0.13
C GLU A 81 -15.33 -3.15 1.56
N LYS A 82 -15.18 -4.10 2.49
CA LYS A 82 -15.51 -3.96 3.91
C LYS A 82 -14.28 -4.02 4.83
N ASN A 83 -13.08 -4.03 4.24
CA ASN A 83 -11.83 -4.19 4.97
C ASN A 83 -11.06 -2.88 4.98
N VAL A 84 -10.39 -2.62 6.08
CA VAL A 84 -9.54 -1.46 6.28
C VAL A 84 -8.10 -1.81 5.95
N MET A 85 -7.50 -1.03 5.06
CA MET A 85 -6.10 -1.11 4.70
C MET A 85 -5.36 0.02 5.38
N VAL A 86 -4.32 -0.29 6.15
CA VAL A 86 -3.44 0.70 6.79
C VAL A 86 -2.06 0.60 6.13
N GLY A 87 -1.53 1.74 5.72
CA GLY A 87 -0.24 1.84 5.08
C GLY A 87 0.07 3.28 4.71
N GLU A 88 0.32 3.53 3.44
CA GLU A 88 0.86 4.79 2.94
C GLU A 88 0.09 5.30 1.73
N ARG A 89 0.02 6.62 1.60
CA ARG A 89 -0.49 7.29 0.40
C ARG A 89 0.57 8.17 -0.19
N LEU A 90 0.91 7.92 -1.45
CA LEU A 90 1.77 8.76 -2.28
C LEU A 90 0.92 9.61 -3.22
N GLY A 91 1.16 10.91 -3.24
CA GLY A 91 0.59 11.86 -4.19
C GLY A 91 1.68 12.38 -5.12
N ILE A 92 1.44 12.31 -6.43
CA ILE A 92 2.30 12.91 -7.47
C ILE A 92 1.48 13.96 -8.19
N ARG A 93 1.88 15.23 -8.08
CA ARG A 93 1.13 16.38 -8.57
C ARG A 93 1.88 17.16 -9.64
N TYR A 94 1.18 17.48 -10.72
CA TYR A 94 1.65 18.35 -11.80
C TYR A 94 0.53 19.27 -12.26
N ARG A 95 0.77 20.60 -12.25
CA ARG A 95 -0.16 21.64 -12.76
C ARG A 95 -1.63 21.51 -12.33
N GLY A 96 -1.89 21.03 -11.11
CA GLY A 96 -3.24 20.89 -10.56
C GLY A 96 -3.84 19.49 -10.67
N GLN A 97 -3.23 18.62 -11.48
CA GLN A 97 -3.56 17.20 -11.58
C GLN A 97 -2.78 16.40 -10.56
N THR A 98 -3.40 15.35 -10.03
CA THR A 98 -2.81 14.49 -9.00
C THR A 98 -3.05 13.03 -9.32
N LEU A 99 -1.97 12.25 -9.41
CA LEU A 99 -2.01 10.80 -9.27
C LEU A 99 -1.88 10.47 -7.79
N VAL A 100 -2.79 9.62 -7.30
CA VAL A 100 -2.82 9.14 -5.92
C VAL A 100 -2.61 7.64 -5.93
N ILE A 101 -1.64 7.19 -5.17
CA ILE A 101 -1.35 5.78 -4.94
C ILE A 101 -1.54 5.51 -3.46
N GLU A 102 -2.49 4.66 -3.13
CA GLU A 102 -2.73 4.17 -1.76
C GLU A 102 -2.25 2.73 -1.70
N VAL A 103 -1.49 2.36 -0.67
CA VAL A 103 -0.99 0.99 -0.48
C VAL A 103 -1.09 0.61 0.99
N GLY A 104 -1.59 -0.60 1.29
CA GLY A 104 -1.78 -1.02 2.67
C GLY A 104 -2.35 -2.42 2.85
N TRP A 105 -2.42 -2.84 4.11
CA TRP A 105 -2.98 -4.11 4.54
C TRP A 105 -3.62 -3.99 5.93
N PRO A 106 -4.50 -4.91 6.32
CA PRO A 106 -5.08 -4.94 7.66
C PRO A 106 -4.00 -5.17 8.72
N ARG A 107 -3.99 -4.31 9.74
CA ARG A 107 -3.03 -4.37 10.86
C ARG A 107 -3.59 -5.05 12.12
N THR A 108 -4.91 -5.08 12.28
CA THR A 108 -5.59 -5.70 13.41
C THR A 108 -6.73 -6.58 12.89
N PRO A 109 -7.26 -7.53 13.68
CA PRO A 109 -8.38 -8.38 13.26
C PRO A 109 -9.62 -7.58 12.84
N GLU A 110 -9.89 -6.44 13.47
CA GLU A 110 -11.03 -5.56 13.20
C GLU A 110 -10.90 -4.87 11.83
N HIS A 111 -9.68 -4.72 11.32
CA HIS A 111 -9.43 -4.20 9.98
C HIS A 111 -9.78 -5.23 8.87
N GLY A 112 -10.05 -6.48 9.25
CA GLY A 112 -10.44 -7.53 8.32
C GLY A 112 -9.26 -8.23 7.66
N ILE A 113 -9.42 -8.66 6.42
CA ILE A 113 -8.43 -9.44 5.68
C ILE A 113 -8.14 -8.83 4.31
N VAL A 114 -6.97 -9.16 3.75
CA VAL A 114 -6.74 -8.94 2.32
C VAL A 114 -7.48 -10.02 1.53
N PRO A 115 -8.43 -9.68 0.63
CA PRO A 115 -9.16 -10.67 -0.13
C PRO A 115 -8.27 -11.41 -1.13
N ASP A 116 -8.81 -12.50 -1.68
CA ASP A 116 -8.25 -13.22 -2.84
C ASP A 116 -6.84 -13.82 -2.62
N LEU A 117 -6.43 -14.10 -1.38
CA LEU A 117 -5.06 -14.57 -1.04
C LEU A 117 -3.96 -13.52 -1.28
N GLY A 118 -4.33 -12.23 -1.34
CA GLY A 118 -3.35 -11.14 -1.39
C GLY A 118 -2.60 -10.95 -0.08
N LEU A 119 -1.39 -10.39 -0.17
CA LEU A 119 -0.60 -9.94 0.97
C LEU A 119 -0.91 -8.49 1.34
N ALA A 120 -1.19 -7.65 0.34
CA ALA A 120 -1.53 -6.23 0.46
C ALA A 120 -2.42 -5.79 -0.71
N ARG A 121 -3.02 -4.60 -0.58
CA ARG A 121 -3.77 -3.93 -1.64
C ARG A 121 -3.14 -2.59 -1.97
N ALA A 122 -3.30 -2.16 -3.20
CA ALA A 122 -3.07 -0.78 -3.59
C ALA A 122 -4.16 -0.28 -4.54
N ARG A 123 -4.36 1.04 -4.55
CA ARG A 123 -5.26 1.72 -5.47
C ARG A 123 -4.50 2.82 -6.18
N VAL A 124 -4.68 2.88 -7.49
CA VAL A 124 -4.13 3.94 -8.32
C VAL A 124 -5.30 4.76 -8.81
N SER A 125 -5.34 6.03 -8.42
CA SER A 125 -6.43 6.94 -8.78
C SER A 125 -5.88 8.24 -9.35
N PHE A 126 -6.65 8.88 -10.23
CA PHE A 126 -6.27 10.11 -10.88
C PHE A 126 -7.35 11.17 -10.68
N SER A 127 -6.93 12.39 -10.32
CA SER A 127 -7.81 13.54 -10.16
C SER A 127 -7.31 14.70 -11.02
N GLN A 128 -8.19 15.26 -11.84
CA GLN A 128 -7.91 16.45 -12.64
C GLN A 128 -7.86 17.74 -11.79
N ASN A 129 -8.44 17.72 -10.59
CA ASN A 129 -8.55 18.88 -9.71
C ASN A 129 -8.15 18.47 -8.29
N VAL A 130 -6.94 18.79 -7.83
CA VAL A 130 -6.47 18.74 -6.42
C VAL A 130 -7.31 17.82 -5.49
N MET A 131 -7.34 16.52 -5.80
CA MET A 131 -8.00 15.46 -5.00
C MET A 131 -9.53 15.51 -4.87
N ILE A 132 -10.24 16.25 -5.72
CA ILE A 132 -11.70 16.16 -5.83
C ILE A 132 -12.03 15.03 -6.81
N ASP A 133 -12.93 14.13 -6.40
CA ASP A 133 -13.46 13.00 -7.18
C ASP A 133 -12.39 12.21 -7.96
N PRO A 134 -11.38 11.64 -7.26
CA PRO A 134 -10.35 10.85 -7.93
C PRO A 134 -11.00 9.63 -8.62
N ILE A 135 -10.71 9.49 -9.90
CA ILE A 135 -11.15 8.36 -10.73
C ILE A 135 -10.19 7.21 -10.45
N LEU A 136 -10.71 6.10 -9.92
CA LEU A 136 -9.94 4.87 -9.76
C LEU A 136 -9.53 4.36 -11.16
N LEU A 137 -8.22 4.30 -11.39
CA LEU A 137 -7.65 3.79 -12.63
C LEU A 137 -7.50 2.28 -12.58
N ASP A 138 -6.89 1.78 -11.51
CA ASP A 138 -6.62 0.37 -11.31
C ASP A 138 -6.55 0.05 -9.82
N GLU A 139 -7.00 -1.15 -9.47
CA GLU A 139 -6.78 -1.74 -8.15
C GLU A 139 -5.73 -2.84 -8.28
N LEU A 140 -4.80 -2.90 -7.33
CA LEU A 140 -3.67 -3.82 -7.35
C LEU A 140 -3.69 -4.74 -6.13
N THR A 141 -3.21 -5.95 -6.30
CA THR A 141 -2.99 -6.89 -5.20
C THR A 141 -1.58 -7.45 -5.22
N LEU A 142 -0.93 -7.41 -4.06
CA LEU A 142 0.39 -7.98 -3.85
C LEU A 142 0.26 -9.47 -3.60
N ARG A 143 1.04 -10.30 -4.29
CA ARG A 143 1.07 -11.75 -4.07
C ARG A 143 2.49 -12.27 -4.06
N ARG A 144 2.67 -13.45 -3.46
CA ARG A 144 3.92 -14.21 -3.64
C ARG A 144 4.07 -14.56 -5.12
N SER A 145 5.29 -14.44 -5.63
CA SER A 145 5.61 -14.87 -6.99
C SER A 145 5.30 -16.37 -7.17
N PRO A 146 4.74 -16.80 -8.31
CA PRO A 146 4.52 -18.22 -8.60
C PRO A 146 5.81 -19.06 -8.52
N ASN A 147 6.96 -18.44 -8.77
CA ASN A 147 8.27 -19.07 -8.74
C ASN A 147 8.83 -19.18 -7.31
N GLY A 148 8.12 -18.65 -6.30
CA GLY A 148 8.54 -18.66 -4.90
C GLY A 148 9.55 -17.58 -4.52
N GLU A 149 10.08 -16.84 -5.48
CA GLU A 149 11.04 -15.75 -5.26
C GLU A 149 10.30 -14.41 -5.13
N GLY A 150 10.17 -13.92 -3.89
CA GLY A 150 9.66 -12.58 -3.58
C GLY A 150 8.15 -12.38 -3.82
N VAL A 151 7.80 -11.13 -4.15
CA VAL A 151 6.42 -10.69 -4.37
C VAL A 151 6.26 -9.96 -5.69
N VAL A 152 5.03 -10.00 -6.21
CA VAL A 152 4.64 -9.29 -7.43
C VAL A 152 3.31 -8.59 -7.23
N TRP A 153 3.19 -7.40 -7.79
CA TRP A 153 1.92 -6.69 -7.89
C TRP A 153 1.18 -7.17 -9.14
N LEU A 154 -0.11 -7.45 -8.99
CA LEU A 154 -1.00 -7.84 -10.08
C LEU A 154 -2.17 -6.87 -10.14
N VAL A 155 -2.62 -6.55 -11.35
CA VAL A 155 -3.84 -5.77 -11.56
C VAL A 155 -5.06 -6.64 -11.24
N LEU A 156 -6.00 -6.08 -10.50
CA LEU A 156 -7.23 -6.72 -10.08
C LEU A 156 -8.43 -6.02 -10.73
N VAL A 157 -9.14 -6.74 -11.59
CA VAL A 157 -10.37 -6.25 -12.25
C VAL A 157 -11.48 -7.25 -11.98
N ASP A 158 -12.57 -6.81 -11.36
CA ASP A 158 -13.72 -7.67 -11.01
C ASP A 158 -13.30 -8.96 -10.28
N ARG A 159 -12.41 -8.82 -9.29
CA ARG A 159 -11.82 -9.94 -8.51
C ARG A 159 -11.00 -10.95 -9.35
N THR A 160 -10.69 -10.60 -10.59
CA THR A 160 -9.86 -11.41 -11.49
C THR A 160 -8.48 -10.81 -11.60
N LEU A 161 -7.45 -11.63 -11.39
CA LEU A 161 -6.07 -11.24 -11.63
C LEU A 161 -5.79 -11.09 -13.11
N ARG A 162 -5.16 -10.00 -13.47
CA ARG A 162 -4.75 -9.70 -14.84
C ARG A 162 -3.23 -9.69 -14.93
N GLU A 163 -2.67 -8.71 -15.62
CA GLU A 163 -1.24 -8.55 -15.81
C GLU A 163 -0.50 -8.25 -14.51
N GLN A 164 0.78 -8.63 -14.49
CA GLN A 164 1.73 -8.14 -13.50
C GLN A 164 2.00 -6.66 -13.76
N VAL A 165 2.05 -5.89 -12.68
CA VAL A 165 2.45 -4.49 -12.72
C VAL A 165 3.95 -4.42 -12.97
N THR A 166 4.31 -3.72 -14.03
CA THR A 166 5.70 -3.46 -14.43
C THR A 166 6.01 -1.97 -14.29
N ASP A 167 7.30 -1.63 -14.30
CA ASP A 167 7.76 -0.24 -14.35
C ASP A 167 7.10 0.53 -15.50
N GLU A 168 6.92 -0.10 -16.67
CA GLU A 168 6.27 0.49 -17.83
C GLU A 168 4.80 0.84 -17.56
N LYS A 169 4.07 -0.02 -16.85
CA LYS A 169 2.69 0.26 -16.46
C LYS A 169 2.63 1.42 -15.45
N LEU A 170 3.55 1.46 -14.48
CA LEU A 170 3.66 2.56 -13.52
C LEU A 170 4.02 3.89 -14.20
N ARG A 171 4.93 3.86 -15.19
CA ARG A 171 5.25 5.00 -16.04
C ARG A 171 4.01 5.54 -16.73
N GLY A 172 3.18 4.65 -17.30
CA GLY A 172 1.91 5.03 -17.91
C GLY A 172 1.01 5.86 -16.98
N TYR A 173 0.92 5.50 -15.70
CA TYR A 173 0.15 6.29 -14.73
C TYR A 173 0.77 7.66 -14.44
N VAL A 174 2.09 7.74 -14.24
CA VAL A 174 2.75 9.01 -13.95
C VAL A 174 2.68 9.93 -15.18
N TYR A 175 2.90 9.41 -16.38
CA TYR A 175 2.79 10.18 -17.62
C TYR A 175 1.41 10.79 -17.80
N ARG A 176 0.34 10.07 -17.41
CA ARG A 176 -1.02 10.61 -17.47
C ARG A 176 -1.16 11.95 -16.73
N THR A 177 -0.43 12.15 -15.64
CA THR A 177 -0.41 13.45 -14.91
C THR A 177 0.21 14.61 -15.66
N THR A 178 0.84 14.37 -16.80
CA THR A 178 1.57 15.38 -17.57
C THR A 178 0.97 15.64 -18.95
N THR A 179 0.07 14.77 -19.43
CA THR A 179 -0.43 14.78 -20.81
C THR A 179 -1.91 15.06 -20.97
N GLU A 180 -2.73 14.75 -19.95
CA GLU A 180 -4.18 15.05 -19.96
C GLU A 180 -4.46 16.47 -19.47
#